data_AF-A0A832DYI3-F1
#
_entry.id   AF-A0A832DYI3-F1
#
_cell.length_a   1.000
_cell.length_b   1.000
_cell.length_c   1.000
_cell.angle_alpha   90.00
_cell.angle_beta   90.00
_cell.angle_gamma   90.00
#
_symmetry.space_group_name_H-M   'P 1'
#
loop_
_entity.id
_entity.type
_entity.pdbx_description
1 polymer ?
#
loop_
_entity_poly.entity_id
_entity_poly.type
_entity_poly.pdbx_seq_one_letter_code
_entity_poly.pdbx_strand_id
1 'polypeptide(L)'
;MSGCLDVTKSRGLSKHGGVLSSSPNSAGGTVVTSTGKISQNDIAPYVNSGLYKGDVNIISGAHGSPNQMIPDAGMFKADVARFGNIPGVKVHDITKMKSSEISDLLNGPGTTIGGFCDSGACLKPFQ
;
A
#
# COMPACT_ATOMS: atom_id res chain seq x y z
N MET A 1 24.66 -23.37 2.79
CA MET A 1 23.20 -23.47 2.55
C MET A 1 22.58 -22.19 3.10
N SER A 2 22.25 -21.25 2.22
CA SER A 2 21.81 -19.90 2.58
C SER A 2 20.32 -19.90 2.90
N GLY A 3 19.95 -19.58 4.13
CA GLY A 3 18.56 -19.49 4.57
C GLY A 3 17.92 -18.18 4.08
N CYS A 4 16.91 -18.29 3.21
CA CYS A 4 16.00 -17.19 2.92
C CYS A 4 15.13 -16.94 4.16
N LEU A 5 15.46 -15.90 4.92
CA LEU A 5 14.54 -15.36 5.90
C LEU A 5 13.48 -14.56 5.15
N ASP A 6 12.34 -15.21 4.93
CA ASP A 6 11.09 -14.55 4.53
C ASP A 6 10.60 -13.72 5.73
N VAL A 7 11.12 -12.50 5.85
CA VAL A 7 10.73 -11.56 6.90
C VAL A 7 9.54 -10.74 6.39
N THR A 8 8.35 -11.33 6.37
CA THR A 8 7.12 -10.55 6.45
C THR A 8 7.12 -9.83 7.80
N LYS A 9 7.72 -8.64 7.86
CA LYS A 9 7.83 -7.86 9.09
C LYS A 9 6.50 -7.16 9.34
N SER A 10 5.59 -7.85 10.02
CA SER A 10 4.36 -7.25 10.56
C SER A 10 4.74 -6.13 11.52
N ARG A 11 4.51 -4.87 11.17
CA ARG A 11 4.76 -3.73 12.06
C ARG A 11 3.50 -2.88 12.15
N GLY A 12 2.94 -2.80 13.35
CA GLY A 12 1.83 -1.90 13.65
C GLY A 12 0.50 -2.62 13.65
N LEU A 13 -0.02 -2.86 14.86
CA LEU A 13 -1.44 -3.04 15.07
C LEU A 13 -2.07 -1.64 14.89
N SER A 14 -2.92 -1.47 13.89
CA SER A 14 -3.71 -0.26 13.75
C SER A 14 -4.60 -0.08 14.97
N LYS A 15 -4.93 1.17 15.30
CA LYS A 15 -5.98 1.48 16.29
C LYS A 15 -7.35 0.85 15.96
N HIS A 16 -7.54 0.39 14.73
CA HIS A 16 -8.74 -0.31 14.25
C HIS A 16 -8.58 -1.83 14.15
N GLY A 17 -7.48 -2.40 14.64
CA GLY A 17 -7.23 -3.84 14.69
C GLY A 17 -6.65 -4.46 13.43
N GLY A 18 -6.39 -3.67 12.37
CA GLY A 18 -5.66 -4.14 11.20
C GLY A 18 -4.16 -4.26 11.42
N VAL A 19 -3.49 -5.04 10.58
CA VAL A 19 -2.05 -5.28 10.63
C VAL A 19 -1.45 -4.92 9.28
N LEU A 20 -0.40 -4.10 9.29
CA LEU A 20 0.40 -3.80 8.10
C LEU A 20 1.58 -4.77 8.00
N SER A 21 1.81 -5.25 6.79
CA SER A 21 2.91 -6.14 6.42
C SER A 21 3.62 -5.56 5.20
N SER A 22 4.93 -5.82 5.10
CA SER A 22 5.73 -5.41 3.95
C SER A 22 6.47 -6.61 3.39
N SER A 23 6.48 -6.77 2.07
CA SER A 23 7.24 -7.80 1.34
C SER A 23 8.04 -7.17 0.19
N PRO A 24 9.24 -7.70 -0.14
CA PRO A 24 9.94 -7.30 -1.35
C PRO A 24 9.27 -7.90 -2.59
N ASN A 25 9.37 -7.23 -3.74
CA ASN A 25 9.02 -7.79 -5.05
C ASN A 25 10.27 -8.13 -5.88
N SER A 26 10.09 -8.81 -7.01
CA SER A 26 11.19 -9.26 -7.89
C SER A 26 11.96 -8.11 -8.56
N ALA A 27 11.37 -6.91 -8.66
CA ALA A 27 12.01 -5.71 -9.20
C ALA A 27 12.83 -4.94 -8.14
N GLY A 28 12.99 -5.48 -6.92
CA GLY A 28 13.71 -4.82 -5.83
C GLY A 28 12.91 -3.73 -5.12
N GLY A 29 11.61 -3.61 -5.43
CA GLY A 29 10.66 -2.76 -4.71
C GLY A 29 10.14 -3.39 -3.41
N THR A 30 9.34 -2.64 -2.68
CA THR A 30 8.64 -3.08 -1.45
C THR A 30 7.15 -2.85 -1.62
N VAL A 31 6.34 -3.89 -1.39
CA VAL A 31 4.89 -3.81 -1.33
C VAL A 31 4.47 -3.80 0.14
N VAL A 32 3.63 -2.83 0.52
CA VAL A 32 3.06 -2.70 1.87
C VAL A 32 1.56 -2.85 1.78
N THR A 33 1.01 -3.84 2.48
CA THR A 33 -0.42 -4.16 2.47
C THR A 33 -0.95 -4.39 3.87
N SER A 34 -2.27 -4.26 4.03
CA SER A 34 -2.95 -4.52 5.29
C SER A 34 -3.85 -5.74 5.25
N THR A 35 -4.02 -6.36 6.41
CA THR A 35 -5.16 -7.21 6.75
C THR A 35 -5.99 -6.48 7.80
N GLY A 36 -7.30 -6.42 7.65
CA GLY A 36 -8.22 -5.70 8.53
C GLY A 36 -8.21 -4.19 8.32
N LYS A 37 -8.77 -3.48 9.30
CA LYS A 37 -9.00 -2.03 9.22
C LYS A 37 -7.75 -1.23 9.58
N ILE A 38 -7.39 -0.30 8.71
CA ILE A 38 -6.30 0.65 8.93
C ILE A 38 -6.78 2.08 8.76
N SER A 39 -5.91 3.03 9.11
CA SER A 39 -6.09 4.46 8.90
C SER A 39 -4.85 5.05 8.25
N GLN A 40 -4.96 6.28 7.76
CA GLN A 40 -3.83 7.03 7.20
C GLN A 40 -2.63 7.15 8.15
N ASN A 41 -2.87 7.18 9.47
CA ASN A 41 -1.80 7.23 10.46
C ASN A 41 -0.96 5.96 10.48
N ASP A 42 -1.55 4.82 10.15
CA ASP A 42 -0.87 3.53 10.19
C ASP A 42 0.10 3.38 9.02
N ILE A 43 -0.20 3.99 7.86
CA ILE A 43 0.68 3.95 6.68
C ILE A 43 1.75 5.04 6.67
N ALA A 44 1.60 6.12 7.44
CA ALA A 44 2.55 7.24 7.46
C ALA A 44 4.01 6.83 7.77
N PRO A 45 4.28 5.90 8.73
CA PRO A 45 5.64 5.40 8.95
C PRO A 45 6.24 4.71 7.71
N TYR A 46 5.40 4.03 6.92
CA TYR A 46 5.85 3.36 5.69
C TYR A 46 6.17 4.34 4.58
N VAL A 47 5.40 5.43 4.45
CA VAL A 47 5.71 6.55 3.55
C VAL A 47 7.09 7.11 3.89
N ASN A 48 7.33 7.46 5.16
CA ASN A 48 8.63 8.00 5.59
C ASN A 48 9.77 7.01 5.32
N SER A 49 9.60 5.74 5.70
CA SER A 49 10.65 4.73 5.50
C SER A 49 10.91 4.40 4.02
N GLY A 50 9.89 4.53 3.17
CA GLY A 50 9.96 4.31 1.73
C GLY A 50 10.74 5.44 1.03
N LEU A 51 10.51 6.69 1.45
CA LEU A 51 11.22 7.86 0.92
C LEU A 51 12.74 7.82 1.13
N TYR A 52 13.22 7.17 2.19
CA TYR A 52 14.66 6.92 2.36
C TYR A 52 15.24 5.94 1.33
N LYS A 53 14.41 5.20 0.60
CA LYS A 53 14.81 4.19 -0.39
C LYS A 53 14.48 4.60 -1.82
N GLY A 54 13.60 5.58 -2.04
CA GLY A 54 13.19 6.07 -3.34
C GLY A 54 11.73 6.53 -3.37
N ASP A 55 11.12 6.49 -4.54
CA ASP A 55 9.72 6.88 -4.73
C ASP A 55 8.75 6.00 -3.94
N VAL A 56 7.66 6.62 -3.48
CA VAL A 56 6.54 5.98 -2.78
C VAL A 56 5.26 6.15 -3.59
N ASN A 57 4.59 5.04 -3.88
CA ASN A 57 3.28 4.99 -4.50
C ASN A 57 2.24 4.59 -3.44
N ILE A 58 1.15 5.34 -3.32
CA ILE A 58 0.03 5.01 -2.44
C ILE A 58 -1.18 4.71 -3.31
N ILE A 59 -1.67 3.48 -3.28
CA ILE A 59 -2.93 3.10 -3.94
C ILE A 59 -4.08 3.38 -2.97
N SER A 60 -5.00 4.24 -3.35
CA SER A 60 -6.11 4.75 -2.52
C SER A 60 -7.43 4.81 -3.31
N GLY A 61 -8.48 5.36 -2.71
CA GLY A 61 -9.77 5.60 -3.37
C GLY A 61 -10.81 4.49 -3.20
N ALA A 62 -10.57 3.55 -2.28
CA ALA A 62 -11.54 2.52 -1.95
C ALA A 62 -11.42 2.07 -0.50
N HIS A 63 -12.52 1.60 0.08
CA HIS A 63 -12.51 0.73 1.24
C HIS A 63 -12.39 -0.72 0.78
N GLY A 64 -11.48 -1.49 1.37
CA GLY A 64 -11.39 -2.92 1.14
C GLY A 64 -12.05 -3.72 2.25
N SER A 65 -12.51 -4.91 1.89
CA SER A 65 -12.74 -6.04 2.77
C SER A 65 -12.09 -7.27 2.14
N PRO A 66 -12.04 -8.43 2.82
CA PRO A 66 -11.40 -9.62 2.25
C PRO A 66 -11.92 -10.06 0.87
N ASN A 67 -13.14 -9.66 0.48
CA ASN A 67 -13.79 -10.11 -0.75
C ASN A 67 -14.22 -9.00 -1.71
N GLN A 68 -14.08 -7.72 -1.34
CA GLN A 68 -14.55 -6.63 -2.19
C GLN A 68 -13.80 -5.32 -1.94
N MET A 69 -13.76 -4.48 -2.97
CA MET A 69 -13.37 -3.08 -2.89
C MET A 69 -14.60 -2.21 -3.18
N ILE A 70 -14.88 -1.26 -2.30
CA ILE A 70 -15.95 -0.28 -2.47
C ILE A 70 -15.29 1.08 -2.76
N PRO A 71 -15.53 1.68 -3.94
CA PRO A 71 -15.04 3.01 -4.28
C PRO A 71 -15.39 4.08 -3.23
N ASP A 72 -14.40 4.89 -2.86
CA ASP A 72 -14.57 6.05 -1.98
C ASP A 72 -13.66 7.21 -2.44
N ALA A 73 -14.26 8.15 -3.17
CA ALA A 73 -13.56 9.35 -3.64
C ALA A 73 -13.16 10.30 -2.49
N GLY A 74 -13.87 10.27 -1.36
CA GLY A 74 -13.53 11.04 -0.16
C GLY A 74 -12.22 10.55 0.45
N MET A 75 -12.04 9.23 0.50
CA MET A 75 -10.79 8.61 0.94
C MET A 75 -9.60 9.00 0.06
N PHE A 76 -9.75 8.93 -1.28
CA PHE A 76 -8.69 9.38 -2.19
C PHE A 76 -8.31 10.85 -1.96
N LYS A 77 -9.30 11.75 -1.85
CA LYS A 77 -9.04 13.18 -1.58
C LYS A 77 -8.32 13.38 -0.25
N ALA A 78 -8.69 12.63 0.78
CA ALA A 78 -8.02 12.71 2.08
C ALA A 78 -6.57 12.24 2.02
N ASP A 79 -6.26 11.18 1.27
CA ASP A 79 -4.88 10.71 1.08
C ASP A 79 -4.05 11.68 0.24
N VAL A 80 -4.62 12.26 -0.81
CA VAL A 80 -3.98 13.33 -1.60
C VAL A 80 -3.69 14.55 -0.72
N ALA A 81 -4.65 15.00 0.09
CA ALA A 81 -4.46 16.15 0.98
C ALA A 81 -3.33 15.91 2.00
N ARG A 82 -3.19 14.66 2.45
CA ARG A 82 -2.20 14.28 3.47
C ARG A 82 -0.81 14.05 2.90
N PHE A 83 -0.70 13.36 1.77
CA PHE A 83 0.57 12.84 1.26
C PHE A 83 0.96 13.42 -0.10
N GLY A 84 0.03 13.97 -0.87
CA GLY A 84 0.24 14.37 -2.27
C GLY A 84 1.18 15.56 -2.47
N ASN A 85 1.46 16.34 -1.42
CA ASN A 85 2.42 17.44 -1.45
C ASN A 85 3.83 17.03 -0.99
N ILE A 86 4.07 15.75 -0.71
CA ILE A 86 5.37 15.25 -0.28
C ILE A 86 6.18 14.86 -1.53
N PRO A 87 7.36 15.48 -1.79
CA PRO A 87 8.20 15.10 -2.91
C PRO A 87 8.57 13.61 -2.87
N GLY A 88 8.48 12.93 -4.02
CA GLY A 88 8.72 11.49 -4.11
C GLY A 88 7.50 10.62 -3.75
N VAL A 89 6.36 11.21 -3.37
CA VAL A 89 5.10 10.48 -3.13
C VAL A 89 4.12 10.69 -4.27
N LYS A 90 3.50 9.61 -4.76
CA LYS A 90 2.40 9.62 -5.73
C LYS A 90 1.20 8.89 -5.15
N VAL A 91 0.04 9.54 -5.12
CA VAL A 91 -1.22 8.93 -4.67
C VAL A 91 -2.05 8.60 -5.90
N HIS A 92 -2.43 7.33 -6.03
CA HIS A 92 -3.13 6.76 -7.18
C HIS A 92 -4.57 6.41 -6.80
N ASP A 93 -5.53 6.81 -7.63
CA ASP A 93 -6.95 6.50 -7.46
C ASP A 93 -7.28 5.16 -8.11
N ILE A 94 -7.39 4.11 -7.29
CA ILE A 94 -7.59 2.72 -7.76
C ILE A 94 -8.86 2.57 -8.61
N THR A 95 -9.85 3.45 -8.42
CA THR A 95 -11.12 3.42 -9.15
C THR A 95 -10.99 3.84 -10.62
N LYS A 96 -9.87 4.47 -10.97
CA LYS A 96 -9.54 4.95 -12.32
C LYS A 96 -8.39 4.20 -12.97
N MET A 97 -7.75 3.29 -12.24
CA MET A 97 -6.63 2.51 -12.74
C MET A 97 -7.11 1.26 -13.47
N LYS A 98 -6.37 0.88 -14.50
CA LYS A 98 -6.47 -0.44 -15.13
C LYS A 98 -5.76 -1.47 -14.28
N SER A 99 -6.17 -2.72 -14.38
CA SER A 99 -5.50 -3.85 -13.72
C SER A 99 -4.00 -3.92 -14.02
N SER A 100 -3.60 -3.60 -15.26
CA SER A 100 -2.18 -3.55 -15.64
C SER A 100 -1.41 -2.47 -14.89
N GLU A 101 -1.99 -1.28 -14.72
CA GLU A 101 -1.34 -0.17 -14.02
C GLU A 101 -1.17 -0.49 -12.52
N ILE A 102 -2.14 -1.19 -11.92
CA ILE A 102 -2.03 -1.69 -10.53
C ILE A 102 -0.90 -2.72 -10.44
N SER A 103 -0.84 -3.66 -11.39
CA SER A 103 0.20 -4.68 -11.42
C SER A 103 1.60 -4.07 -11.62
N ASP A 104 1.73 -3.09 -12.52
CA ASP A 104 2.98 -2.38 -12.78
C ASP A 104 3.50 -1.68 -11.51
N LEU A 105 2.62 -1.10 -10.69
CA LEU A 105 3.01 -0.50 -9.41
C LEU A 105 3.45 -1.54 -8.38
N LEU A 106 2.73 -2.67 -8.28
CA LEU A 106 3.03 -3.70 -7.30
C LEU A 106 4.29 -4.49 -7.63
N ASN A 107 4.61 -4.61 -8.92
CA ASN A 107 5.78 -5.32 -9.44
C ASN A 107 6.91 -4.38 -9.89
N GLY A 108 6.77 -3.07 -9.69
CA GLY A 108 7.79 -2.07 -10.01
C GLY A 108 8.79 -1.78 -8.88
N PRO A 109 9.83 -0.99 -9.15
CA PRO A 109 10.75 -0.53 -8.11
C PRO A 109 10.08 0.50 -7.17
N GLY A 110 10.75 0.81 -6.05
CA GLY A 110 10.23 1.76 -5.05
C GLY A 110 9.33 1.12 -4.00
N THR A 111 8.60 1.92 -3.24
CA THR A 111 7.65 1.41 -2.23
C THR A 111 6.22 1.62 -2.69
N THR A 112 5.44 0.56 -2.85
CA THR A 112 4.01 0.64 -3.17
C THR A 112 3.18 0.25 -1.94
N ILE A 113 2.30 1.15 -1.50
CA ILE A 113 1.47 1.01 -0.30
C ILE A 113 0.01 0.90 -0.71
N GLY A 114 -0.65 -0.21 -0.36
CA GLY A 114 -2.10 -0.31 -0.42
C GLY A 114 -2.73 0.46 0.75
N GLY A 115 -3.05 1.73 0.54
CA GLY A 115 -3.47 2.70 1.56
C GLY A 115 -4.87 2.51 2.13
N PHE A 116 -5.44 1.31 2.03
CA PHE A 116 -6.80 1.00 2.45
C PHE A 116 -6.90 -0.34 3.20
N CYS A 117 -8.03 -0.54 3.87
CA CYS A 117 -8.34 -1.74 4.65
C CYS A 117 -8.27 -3.00 3.78
N ASP A 118 -7.80 -4.11 4.35
CA ASP A 118 -7.73 -5.41 3.66
C ASP A 118 -7.05 -5.35 2.28
N SER A 119 -6.13 -4.40 2.09
CA SER A 119 -5.46 -4.18 0.80
C SER A 119 -4.63 -5.38 0.37
N GLY A 120 -4.18 -6.23 1.29
CA GLY A 120 -3.49 -7.48 0.96
C GLY A 120 -4.39 -8.46 0.21
N ALA A 121 -5.63 -8.64 0.64
CA ALA A 121 -6.60 -9.48 -0.05
C ALA A 121 -7.02 -8.85 -1.38
N CYS A 122 -7.31 -7.55 -1.36
CA CYS A 122 -7.81 -6.82 -2.53
C CYS A 122 -6.79 -6.71 -3.66
N LEU A 123 -5.50 -6.58 -3.34
CA LEU A 123 -4.43 -6.39 -4.32
C LEU A 123 -3.77 -7.69 -4.78
N LYS A 124 -4.06 -8.82 -4.12
CA LYS A 124 -3.48 -10.13 -4.46
C LYS A 124 -3.66 -10.54 -5.93
N PRO A 125 -4.79 -10.27 -6.62
CA PRO A 125 -4.95 -10.65 -8.03
C PRO A 125 -4.03 -9.90 -9.01
N PHE A 126 -3.33 -8.85 -8.56
CA PHE A 126 -2.46 -8.02 -9.41
C PHE A 126 -0.96 -8.22 -9.15
N GLN A 127 -0.60 -9.05 -8.15
CA GLN A 127 0.78 -9.42 -7.80
C GLN A 127 1.21 -10.63 -8.62
#